data_AF-A0A1F8BBU6-F1
#
_entry.id   AF-A0A1F8BBU6-F1
#
_cell.length_a   1.000
_cell.length_b   1.000
_cell.length_c   1.000
_cell.angle_alpha   90.00
_cell.angle_beta   90.00
_cell.angle_gamma   90.00
#
_symmetry.space_group_name_H-M   'P 1'
#
loop_
_entity.id
_entity.type
_entity.pdbx_description
1 polymer ?
#
loop_
_entity_poly.entity_id
_entity_poly.type
_entity_poly.pdbx_seq_one_letter_code
_entity_poly.pdbx_strand_id
1 'polypeptide(L)'
;MLKILIVLTLALTIMIVGFSAPLAAPIEPKKINAFSEEELAVYDGPDSNLPVFIAVDGYVYNVTGDREIYAPGGMYHHLTGSNQHTELCRV
;
A
#
# COMPACT_ATOMS: atom_id res chain seq x y z
N MET A 1 15.98 -34.27 3.81
CA MET A 1 16.79 -33.10 3.40
C MET A 1 16.43 -32.61 1.98
N LEU A 2 16.34 -33.49 0.97
CA LEU A 2 15.98 -33.10 -0.41
C LEU A 2 14.55 -32.49 -0.57
N LYS A 3 13.58 -32.96 0.21
CA LYS A 3 12.19 -32.45 0.17
C LYS A 3 12.08 -30.99 0.64
N ILE A 4 12.92 -30.59 1.61
CA ILE A 4 12.96 -29.21 2.12
C ILE A 4 13.52 -28.28 1.05
N LEU A 5 14.53 -28.73 0.31
CA LEU A 5 15.10 -27.95 -0.80
C LEU A 5 14.07 -27.69 -1.91
N ILE A 6 13.26 -28.68 -2.27
CA ILE A 6 12.20 -28.53 -3.28
C ILE A 6 11.13 -27.53 -2.82
N VAL A 7 10.69 -27.62 -1.56
CA VAL A 7 9.68 -26.70 -0.99
C VAL A 7 10.22 -25.27 -0.95
N LEU A 8 11.49 -25.06 -0.61
CA LEU A 8 12.11 -23.73 -0.62
C LEU A 8 12.25 -23.16 -2.03
N THR A 9 12.62 -23.98 -3.01
CA THR A 9 12.69 -23.53 -4.41
C THR A 9 11.30 -23.19 -4.98
N LEU A 10 10.26 -23.95 -4.60
CA LEU A 10 8.89 -23.71 -5.04
C LEU A 10 8.28 -22.48 -4.38
N ALA A 11 8.52 -22.27 -3.09
CA ALA A 11 8.08 -21.06 -2.39
C ALA A 11 8.76 -19.81 -2.95
N LEU A 12 10.06 -19.88 -3.24
CA LEU A 12 10.82 -18.77 -3.82
C LEU A 12 10.34 -18.44 -5.24
N THR A 13 10.06 -19.45 -6.08
CA THR A 13 9.54 -19.20 -7.43
C THR A 13 8.15 -18.59 -7.37
N ILE A 14 7.26 -19.11 -6.52
CA ILE A 14 5.90 -18.57 -6.33
C ILE A 14 5.94 -17.11 -5.84
N MET A 15 6.89 -16.74 -4.98
CA MET A 15 7.07 -15.36 -4.52
C MET A 15 7.55 -14.41 -5.63
N ILE A 16 8.31 -14.91 -6.62
CA ILE A 16 8.81 -14.13 -7.76
C ILE A 16 7.75 -13.98 -8.85
N VAL A 17 7.00 -15.04 -9.20
CA VAL A 17 5.94 -14.96 -10.22
C VAL A 17 4.60 -14.45 -9.70
N GLY A 18 4.35 -14.53 -8.39
CA GLY A 18 3.11 -14.07 -7.74
C GLY A 18 2.94 -12.55 -7.68
N PHE A 19 4.00 -11.78 -7.95
CA PHE A 19 3.93 -10.32 -8.10
C PHE A 19 3.84 -9.91 -9.58
N SER A 20 2.91 -10.51 -10.31
CA SER A 20 2.53 -9.96 -11.62
C SER A 20 1.37 -8.98 -11.40
N ALA A 21 1.70 -7.80 -10.87
CA ALA A 21 0.78 -6.68 -10.92
C ALA A 21 0.44 -6.43 -12.41
N PRO A 22 -0.85 -6.34 -12.79
CA PRO A 22 -1.19 -5.93 -14.14
C PRO A 22 -0.58 -4.55 -14.33
N LEU A 23 0.25 -4.39 -15.38
CA LEU A 23 1.02 -3.19 -15.70
C LEU A 23 0.28 -1.94 -15.24
N ALA A 24 0.59 -1.55 -14.00
CA ALA A 24 -0.08 -0.46 -13.34
C ALA A 24 0.25 0.74 -14.20
N ALA A 25 -0.78 1.48 -14.61
CA ALA A 25 -0.61 2.79 -15.20
C ALA A 25 0.47 3.54 -14.41
N PRO A 26 1.33 4.34 -15.06
CA PRO A 26 2.35 5.10 -14.38
C PRO A 26 1.77 5.62 -13.07
N ILE A 27 2.34 5.20 -11.94
CA ILE A 27 2.03 5.75 -10.63
C ILE A 27 2.61 7.15 -10.72
N GLU A 28 1.96 8.02 -11.49
CA GLU A 28 2.27 9.43 -11.45
C GLU A 28 1.93 9.79 -10.01
N PRO A 29 2.92 10.21 -9.21
CA PRO A 29 2.63 10.80 -7.93
C PRO A 29 1.82 12.04 -8.28
N LYS A 30 0.49 11.88 -8.29
CA LYS A 30 -0.40 13.00 -8.48
C LYS A 30 -0.08 13.85 -7.27
N LYS A 31 0.58 14.98 -7.51
CA LYS A 31 0.78 16.02 -6.51
C LYS A 31 -0.60 16.58 -6.23
N ILE A 32 -1.39 15.83 -5.47
CA ILE A 32 -2.67 16.27 -4.95
C ILE A 32 -2.28 17.28 -3.89
N ASN A 33 -2.87 18.47 -3.97
CA ASN A 33 -2.67 19.55 -3.01
C ASN A 33 -2.61 18.97 -1.59
N ALA A 34 -1.63 19.41 -0.81
CA ALA A 34 -1.29 18.83 0.49
C ALA A 34 -2.53 18.38 1.27
N PHE A 35 -2.63 17.08 1.56
CA PHE A 35 -3.67 16.55 2.43
C PHE A 35 -3.31 16.90 3.89
N SER A 36 -4.27 17.44 4.62
CA SER A 36 -4.22 17.43 6.08
C SER A 36 -4.35 16.01 6.62
N GLU A 37 -3.89 15.76 7.84
CA GLU A 37 -4.01 14.43 8.47
C GLU A 37 -5.48 14.04 8.61
N GLU A 38 -6.36 15.00 8.91
CA GLU A 38 -7.80 14.79 9.03
C GLU A 38 -8.44 14.40 7.70
N GLU A 39 -7.99 14.97 6.58
CA GLU A 39 -8.46 14.60 5.25
C GLU A 39 -7.94 13.23 4.82
N LEU A 40 -6.70 12.89 5.19
CA LEU A 40 -6.11 11.59 4.87
C LEU A 40 -6.81 10.45 5.61
N ALA A 41 -7.22 10.68 6.86
CA ALA A 41 -7.91 9.70 7.71
C ALA A 41 -9.21 9.15 7.11
N VAL A 42 -9.84 9.88 6.18
CA VAL A 42 -11.06 9.45 5.47
C VAL A 42 -10.77 8.29 4.48
N TYR A 43 -9.51 8.09 4.11
CA TYR A 43 -9.08 7.11 3.11
C TYR A 43 -8.35 5.91 3.74
N ASP A 44 -8.76 5.51 4.95
CA ASP A 44 -8.24 4.38 5.73
C ASP A 44 -8.74 3.00 5.25
N GLY A 45 -9.65 2.98 4.27
CA GLY A 45 -10.09 1.78 3.56
C GLY A 45 -11.24 0.90 4.12
N PRO A 46 -12.02 1.25 5.17
CA PRO A 46 -13.20 0.50 5.57
C PRO A 46 -14.35 0.65 4.57
N ASP A 47 -14.49 1.81 3.91
CA ASP A 47 -15.43 1.99 2.82
C ASP A 47 -14.83 1.48 1.51
N SER A 48 -15.47 0.49 0.88
CA SER A 48 -15.06 -0.07 -0.40
C SER A 48 -15.31 0.86 -1.59
N ASN A 49 -16.14 1.90 -1.41
CA ASN A 49 -16.41 2.92 -2.42
C ASN A 49 -15.36 4.03 -2.42
N LEU A 50 -14.56 4.15 -1.36
CA LEU A 50 -13.49 5.13 -1.24
C LEU A 50 -12.14 4.53 -1.61
N PRO A 51 -11.23 5.31 -2.21
CA PRO A 51 -9.87 4.88 -2.43
C PRO A 51 -9.11 4.74 -1.10
N VAL A 52 -8.04 3.94 -1.11
CA VAL A 52 -7.17 3.73 0.04
C VAL A 52 -5.87 4.49 -0.17
N PHE A 53 -5.51 5.35 0.78
CA PHE A 53 -4.30 6.18 0.71
C PHE A 53 -3.34 5.91 1.87
N ILE A 54 -2.05 6.02 1.57
CA ILE A 54 -0.96 6.07 2.55
C ILE A 54 -0.15 7.35 2.35
N ALA A 55 0.40 7.90 3.43
CA ALA A 55 1.37 8.99 3.37
C ALA A 55 2.75 8.52 3.85
N VAL A 56 3.74 8.66 2.97
CA VAL A 56 5.15 8.33 3.25
C VAL A 56 6.00 9.49 2.77
N ASP A 57 6.84 10.03 3.66
CA ASP A 57 7.76 11.14 3.38
C ASP A 57 7.06 12.41 2.84
N GLY A 58 5.82 12.66 3.29
CA GLY A 58 4.99 13.78 2.82
C GLY A 58 4.36 13.57 1.44
N TYR A 59 4.50 12.38 0.84
CA TYR A 59 3.85 11.99 -0.41
C TYR A 59 2.68 11.07 -0.13
N VAL A 60 1.55 11.32 -0.81
CA VAL A 60 0.35 10.48 -0.72
C VAL A 60 0.29 9.54 -1.91
N TYR A 61 0.18 8.24 -1.61
CA TYR A 61 0.12 7.17 -2.59
C TYR A 61 -1.26 6.51 -2.60
N ASN A 62 -1.77 6.25 -3.81
CA ASN A 62 -2.98 5.48 -4.00
C ASN A 62 -2.66 3.99 -4.03
N VAL A 63 -3.10 3.26 -2.99
CA VAL A 63 -2.90 1.82 -2.83
C VAL A 63 -4.21 1.04 -2.95
N THR A 64 -5.23 1.63 -3.59
CA THR A 64 -6.55 1.00 -3.80
C THR A 64 -6.45 -0.31 -4.59
N GLY A 65 -5.40 -0.51 -5.39
CA GLY A 65 -5.17 -1.78 -6.09
C GLY A 65 -4.87 -2.96 -5.15
N ASP A 66 -4.35 -2.67 -3.95
CA ASP A 66 -3.81 -3.66 -3.02
C ASP A 66 -4.58 -3.65 -1.69
N ARG A 67 -5.92 -3.56 -1.74
CA ARG A 67 -6.77 -3.46 -0.54
C ARG A 67 -6.59 -4.62 0.43
N GLU A 68 -6.31 -5.82 -0.05
CA GLU A 68 -6.06 -6.99 0.81
C GLU A 68 -4.85 -6.79 1.75
N ILE A 69 -3.95 -5.90 1.37
CA ILE A 69 -2.68 -5.61 2.05
C ILE A 69 -2.83 -4.37 2.95
N TYR A 70 -3.53 -3.33 2.46
CA TYR A 70 -3.60 -2.01 3.10
C TYR A 70 -4.95 -1.66 3.75
N ALA A 71 -6.06 -2.26 3.35
CA ALA A 71 -7.37 -1.99 3.97
C ALA A 71 -7.54 -2.79 5.29
N PRO A 72 -8.62 -2.55 6.06
CA PRO A 72 -8.87 -3.28 7.30
C PRO A 72 -8.78 -4.80 7.13
N GLY A 73 -7.95 -5.45 7.95
CA GLY A 73 -7.65 -6.87 7.86
C GLY A 73 -6.35 -7.20 7.13
N GLY A 74 -5.77 -6.24 6.41
CA GLY A 74 -4.45 -6.37 5.78
C GLY A 74 -3.29 -6.16 6.76
N MET A 75 -2.13 -6.74 6.44
CA MET A 75 -0.93 -6.69 7.30
C MET A 75 -0.40 -5.27 7.51
N TYR A 76 -0.66 -4.36 6.57
CA TYR A 76 -0.14 -2.99 6.57
C TYR A 76 -1.23 -1.92 6.79
N HIS A 77 -2.40 -2.30 7.29
CA HIS A 77 -3.50 -1.37 7.57
C HIS A 77 -3.13 -0.23 8.53
N HIS A 78 -2.19 -0.44 9.44
CA HIS A 78 -1.70 0.61 10.33
C HIS A 78 -1.03 1.80 9.61
N LEU A 79 -0.68 1.64 8.33
CA LEU A 79 -0.07 2.68 7.51
C LEU A 79 -1.08 3.57 6.77
N THR A 80 -2.34 3.16 6.68
CA THR A 80 -3.37 3.90 5.95
C THR A 80 -3.97 5.02 6.77
N GLY A 81 -4.37 6.10 6.10
CA GLY A 81 -5.07 7.22 6.74
C GLY A 81 -4.20 8.08 7.67
N SER A 82 -2.88 7.89 7.71
CA SER A 82 -1.98 8.65 8.57
C SER A 82 -0.59 8.82 7.95
N ASN A 83 0.10 9.90 8.31
CA ASN A 83 1.48 10.17 7.92
C ASN A 83 2.45 9.43 8.86
N GLN A 84 3.26 8.55 8.29
CA GLN A 84 4.17 7.68 9.05
C GLN A 84 5.50 8.36 9.39
N HIS A 85 5.79 9.51 8.78
CA HIS A 85 6.95 10.33 9.12
C HIS A 85 6.52 11.53 9.97
N THR A 86 7.15 11.72 11.13
CA THR A 86 6.91 12.84 12.06
C THR A 86 7.35 14.20 11.50
N GLU A 87 7.80 14.25 10.24
CA GLU A 87 7.96 15.49 9.51
C GLU A 87 6.63 15.85 8.84
N LEU A 88 5.96 16.85 9.39
CA LEU A 88 4.75 17.51 8.88
C LEU A 88 4.58 17.36 7.36
N CYS A 89 3.40 16.88 6.93
CA CYS A 89 2.92 17.05 5.56
C CYS A 89 3.07 18.53 5.18
N ARG A 90 4.15 18.89 4.50
CA ARG A 90 4.41 20.29 4.15
C ARG A 90 3.43 20.70 3.06
N VAL A 91 2.61 21.69 3.42
CA VAL A 91 1.72 22.48 2.56
C VAL A 91 2.38 22.91 1.26
#